data_AF-A0A7G6E6N2-F1
#
_entry.id   AF-A0A7G6E6N2-F1
#
_cell.length_a   1.000
_cell.length_b   1.000
_cell.length_c   1.000
_cell.angle_alpha   90.00
_cell.angle_beta   90.00
_cell.angle_gamma   90.00
#
_symmetry.space_group_name_H-M   'P 1'
#
loop_
_entity.id
_entity.type
_entity.pdbx_description
1 polymer ?
#
loop_
_entity_poly.entity_id
_entity_poly.type
_entity_poly.pdbx_seq_one_letter_code
_entity_poly.pdbx_strand_id
1 'polypeptide(L)'
;MEMKDQRFGIEIELTGLSRLRAAQVMAEYFSTPVSHDGGYYGIYSVLDGQSRRWKVMSDGSITTEKKEGRRIIPADSTYSVELVSPICRYEDIETIQEIVRKLRAAGAIANASCGIHVHVDASPHNANTLRNITNIMASKEDLIYKALQVSVARERRYCKKVEQSFLEELNRKKPKTLEQVSRIWYNGNDGRHEHYHNSRYHCLNLHSVFQKGTIEFRLFNGTTHAGKIKAYIQLCLAISHQALTQRCASRIKTQSTNEKYTFRTWLLRLGLIGDEFKTARLHLLEHLDGCIAWKDPQQAERQKERLKQKKEKEQAQAAAALEEQNQEDIEQTEAEECPGLSMSM
;
A
#
# COMPACT_ATOMS: atom_id res chain seq x y z
N MET A 1 -22.58 -1.75 -2.24
CA MET A 1 -21.49 -2.75 -2.36
C MET A 1 -20.39 -2.26 -1.44
N GLU A 2 -20.07 -3.05 -0.43
CA GLU A 2 -19.04 -2.70 0.53
C GLU A 2 -17.65 -2.94 -0.05
N MET A 3 -16.63 -2.35 0.58
CA MET A 3 -15.25 -2.48 0.12
C MET A 3 -14.80 -3.95 -0.01
N LYS A 4 -15.21 -4.80 0.92
CA LYS A 4 -14.80 -6.22 1.02
C LYS A 4 -15.58 -7.16 0.09
N ASP A 5 -16.69 -6.69 -0.49
CA ASP A 5 -17.48 -7.50 -1.43
C ASP A 5 -16.89 -7.49 -2.85
N GLN A 6 -15.95 -6.57 -3.11
CA GLN A 6 -15.31 -6.41 -4.41
C GLN A 6 -14.42 -7.61 -4.73
N ARG A 7 -14.50 -8.07 -5.97
CA ARG A 7 -13.58 -9.06 -6.52
C ARG A 7 -12.33 -8.38 -7.07
N PHE A 8 -11.20 -9.07 -6.98
CA PHE A 8 -9.94 -8.59 -7.53
C PHE A 8 -9.08 -9.73 -8.07
N GLY A 9 -8.03 -9.39 -8.81
CA GLY A 9 -6.92 -10.27 -9.13
C GLY A 9 -5.60 -9.55 -8.83
N ILE A 10 -4.52 -10.32 -8.68
CA ILE A 10 -3.18 -9.78 -8.46
C ILE A 10 -2.16 -10.49 -9.33
N GLU A 11 -1.25 -9.69 -9.90
CA GLU A 11 -0.05 -10.12 -10.61
C GLU A 11 1.15 -9.72 -9.74
N ILE A 12 2.03 -10.67 -9.42
CA ILE A 12 3.23 -10.46 -8.57
C ILE A 12 4.45 -10.92 -9.34
N GLU A 13 5.30 -9.99 -9.73
CA GLU A 13 6.56 -10.27 -10.43
C GLU A 13 7.69 -10.55 -9.43
N LEU A 14 8.46 -11.59 -9.71
CA LEU A 14 9.52 -12.12 -8.85
C LEU A 14 10.68 -12.66 -9.71
N THR A 15 11.83 -12.78 -9.07
CA THR A 15 12.95 -13.60 -9.54
C THR A 15 13.54 -14.37 -8.36
N GLY A 16 14.75 -14.91 -8.46
CA GLY A 16 15.40 -15.68 -7.38
C GLY A 16 15.07 -17.16 -7.39
N LEU A 17 14.02 -17.55 -8.09
CA LEU A 17 13.51 -18.92 -8.16
C LEU A 17 12.90 -19.17 -9.55
N SER A 18 13.01 -20.39 -10.07
CA SER A 18 12.48 -20.70 -11.41
C SER A 18 10.95 -20.82 -11.41
N ARG A 19 10.30 -20.55 -12.55
CA ARG A 19 8.84 -20.70 -12.70
C ARG A 19 8.32 -22.06 -12.26
N LEU A 20 8.99 -23.14 -12.65
CA LEU A 20 8.64 -24.50 -12.23
C LEU A 20 8.73 -24.64 -10.71
N ARG A 21 9.82 -24.15 -10.08
CA ARG A 21 9.96 -24.25 -8.63
C ARG A 21 8.89 -23.41 -7.92
N ALA A 22 8.49 -22.26 -8.48
CA ALA A 22 7.45 -21.41 -7.89
C ALA A 22 6.10 -22.13 -7.92
N ALA A 23 5.78 -22.76 -9.05
CA ALA A 23 4.61 -23.62 -9.17
C ALA A 23 4.66 -24.81 -8.20
N GLN A 24 5.80 -25.46 -8.02
CA GLN A 24 5.97 -26.54 -7.03
C GLN A 24 5.70 -26.07 -5.60
N VAL A 25 6.22 -24.90 -5.20
CA VAL A 25 5.97 -24.33 -3.86
C VAL A 25 4.47 -24.06 -3.64
N MET A 26 3.77 -23.60 -4.68
CA MET A 26 2.32 -23.40 -4.61
C MET A 26 1.55 -24.72 -4.58
N ALA A 27 1.99 -25.72 -5.34
CA ALA A 27 1.44 -27.08 -5.33
C ALA A 27 1.58 -27.74 -3.96
N GLU A 28 2.75 -27.61 -3.33
CA GLU A 28 2.99 -28.05 -1.94
C GLU A 28 2.04 -27.34 -0.96
N TYR A 29 1.77 -26.05 -1.15
CA TYR A 29 0.84 -25.31 -0.29
C TYR A 29 -0.62 -25.75 -0.47
N PHE A 30 -1.07 -25.89 -1.71
CA PHE A 30 -2.45 -26.25 -2.02
C PHE A 30 -2.73 -27.76 -1.96
N SER A 31 -1.68 -28.59 -1.82
CA SER A 31 -1.78 -30.05 -1.92
C SER A 31 -2.39 -30.52 -3.24
N THR A 32 -2.03 -29.86 -4.34
CA THR A 32 -2.50 -30.17 -5.70
C THR A 32 -1.31 -30.26 -6.66
N PRO A 33 -1.38 -31.07 -7.72
CA PRO A 33 -0.26 -31.23 -8.65
C PRO A 33 -0.02 -29.98 -9.51
N VAL A 34 1.22 -29.79 -9.93
CA VAL A 34 1.59 -28.79 -10.94
C VAL A 34 1.13 -29.27 -12.32
N SER A 35 0.49 -28.39 -13.08
CA SER A 35 0.24 -28.54 -14.52
C SER A 35 1.25 -27.72 -15.31
N HIS A 36 1.79 -28.28 -16.39
CA HIS A 36 2.57 -27.54 -17.37
C HIS A 36 1.68 -27.23 -18.58
N ASP A 37 1.21 -26.00 -18.66
CA ASP A 37 0.26 -25.55 -19.68
C ASP A 37 0.99 -25.05 -20.95
N GLY A 38 2.30 -24.79 -20.87
CA GLY A 38 3.15 -24.42 -21.99
C GLY A 38 2.84 -23.02 -22.57
N GLY A 39 2.90 -22.90 -23.89
CA GLY A 39 2.66 -21.64 -24.62
C GLY A 39 3.84 -20.67 -24.61
N TYR A 40 3.66 -19.51 -25.26
CA TYR A 40 4.70 -18.48 -25.42
C TYR A 40 5.32 -18.04 -24.09
N TYR A 41 4.51 -17.99 -23.03
CA TYR A 41 4.94 -17.58 -21.70
C TYR A 41 5.39 -18.72 -20.77
N GLY A 42 5.50 -19.97 -21.28
CA GLY A 42 5.93 -21.14 -20.51
C GLY A 42 5.16 -21.29 -19.20
N ILE A 43 3.83 -21.41 -19.30
CA ILE A 43 2.89 -21.33 -18.18
C ILE A 43 2.93 -22.63 -17.37
N TYR A 44 3.03 -22.49 -16.06
CA TYR A 44 2.68 -23.51 -15.09
C TYR A 44 1.42 -23.09 -14.34
N SER A 45 0.59 -24.03 -13.93
CA SER A 45 -0.57 -23.73 -13.11
C SER A 45 -0.79 -24.74 -11.99
N VAL A 46 -1.47 -24.26 -10.95
CA VAL A 46 -1.83 -25.03 -9.75
C VAL A 46 -3.27 -24.67 -9.39
N LEU A 47 -4.06 -25.67 -9.01
CA LEU A 47 -5.43 -25.44 -8.53
C LEU A 47 -5.43 -25.24 -7.02
N ASP A 48 -6.18 -24.27 -6.52
CA ASP A 48 -6.45 -24.19 -5.08
C ASP A 48 -7.55 -25.17 -4.65
N GLY A 49 -7.86 -25.20 -3.34
CA GLY A 49 -8.91 -26.05 -2.79
C GLY A 49 -10.33 -25.76 -3.30
N GLN A 50 -10.53 -24.67 -4.05
CA GLN A 50 -11.79 -24.32 -4.71
C GLN A 50 -11.75 -24.62 -6.21
N SER A 51 -10.75 -25.39 -6.68
CA SER A 51 -10.49 -25.66 -8.09
C SER A 51 -10.26 -24.40 -8.94
N ARG A 52 -9.83 -23.28 -8.33
CA ARG A 52 -9.49 -22.07 -9.06
C ARG A 52 -8.01 -22.12 -9.47
N ARG A 53 -7.74 -21.68 -10.70
CA ARG A 53 -6.41 -21.79 -11.30
C ARG A 53 -5.54 -20.59 -10.96
N TRP A 54 -4.43 -20.86 -10.28
CA TRP A 54 -3.30 -19.95 -10.15
C TRP A 54 -2.29 -20.24 -11.24
N LYS A 55 -1.64 -19.20 -11.79
CA LYS A 55 -0.66 -19.35 -12.86
C LYS A 55 0.68 -18.76 -12.47
N VAL A 56 1.73 -19.36 -13.01
CA VAL A 56 3.09 -18.83 -12.99
C VAL A 56 3.59 -18.79 -14.43
N MET A 57 4.00 -17.61 -14.90
CA MET A 57 4.38 -17.39 -16.29
C MET A 57 5.59 -16.46 -16.40
N SER A 58 6.21 -16.33 -17.58
CA SER A 58 7.30 -15.36 -17.77
C SER A 58 6.76 -13.98 -18.08
N ASP A 59 7.41 -12.98 -17.49
CA ASP A 59 7.37 -11.59 -17.93
C ASP A 59 8.76 -11.14 -18.43
N GLY A 60 8.82 -10.67 -19.68
CA GLY A 60 10.06 -10.29 -20.35
C GLY A 60 10.71 -9.01 -19.81
N SER A 61 10.02 -8.24 -18.96
CA SER A 61 10.55 -7.04 -18.32
C SER A 61 11.36 -7.31 -17.05
N ILE A 62 11.30 -8.54 -16.52
CA ILE A 62 12.02 -8.93 -15.31
C ILE A 62 13.50 -9.19 -15.64
N THR A 63 14.38 -8.44 -14.98
CA THR A 63 15.82 -8.76 -14.91
C THR A 63 16.00 -9.99 -14.01
N THR A 64 16.44 -11.09 -14.59
CA THR A 64 16.48 -12.39 -13.93
C THR A 64 17.74 -12.58 -13.09
N GLU A 65 17.55 -12.92 -11.81
CA GLU A 65 18.62 -13.10 -10.84
C GLU A 65 18.36 -14.33 -9.96
N LYS A 66 19.41 -14.90 -9.38
CA LYS A 66 19.32 -16.00 -8.42
C LYS A 66 20.28 -15.81 -7.26
N LYS A 67 19.97 -16.47 -6.14
CA LYS A 67 20.87 -16.55 -4.99
C LYS A 67 21.85 -17.69 -5.17
N GLU A 68 23.13 -17.38 -5.02
CA GLU A 68 24.21 -18.37 -4.93
C GLU A 68 24.99 -18.09 -3.63
N GLY A 69 24.72 -18.90 -2.60
CA GLY A 69 25.15 -18.61 -1.24
C GLY A 69 24.61 -17.26 -0.75
N ARG A 70 25.52 -16.32 -0.45
CA ARG A 70 25.18 -14.95 -0.02
C ARG A 70 25.11 -13.92 -1.17
N ARG A 71 25.44 -14.32 -2.40
CA ARG A 71 25.52 -13.43 -3.56
C ARG A 71 24.25 -13.51 -4.39
N ILE A 72 23.89 -12.40 -5.02
CA ILE A 72 22.88 -12.34 -6.08
C ILE A 72 23.64 -12.28 -7.41
N ILE A 73 23.34 -13.21 -8.31
CA ILE A 73 23.99 -13.32 -9.62
C ILE A 73 22.93 -13.38 -10.73
N PRO A 74 23.26 -13.02 -11.98
CA PRO A 74 22.35 -13.18 -13.11
C PRO A 74 21.85 -14.62 -13.27
N ALA A 75 20.61 -14.77 -13.73
CA ALA A 75 19.98 -16.06 -14.01
C ALA A 75 19.39 -16.07 -15.42
N ASP A 76 19.08 -17.26 -15.95
CA ASP A 76 18.40 -17.41 -17.23
C ASP A 76 16.90 -17.05 -17.15
N SER A 77 16.23 -17.10 -18.30
CA SER A 77 14.82 -16.73 -18.45
C SER A 77 13.84 -17.65 -17.70
N THR A 78 14.28 -18.79 -17.14
CA THR A 78 13.41 -19.61 -16.29
C THR A 78 13.13 -18.93 -14.95
N TYR A 79 13.95 -17.95 -14.55
CA TYR A 79 13.82 -17.16 -13.32
C TYR A 79 13.01 -15.86 -13.49
N SER A 80 12.38 -15.66 -14.66
CA SER A 80 11.35 -14.65 -14.84
C SER A 80 10.02 -15.24 -14.38
N VAL A 81 9.48 -14.75 -13.26
CA VAL A 81 8.31 -15.32 -12.59
C VAL A 81 7.27 -14.23 -12.38
N GLU A 82 6.16 -14.32 -13.09
CA GLU A 82 4.93 -13.59 -12.80
C GLU A 82 3.90 -14.57 -12.24
N LEU A 83 3.55 -14.39 -10.97
CA LEU A 83 2.45 -15.10 -10.31
C LEU A 83 1.14 -14.36 -10.61
N VAL A 84 0.17 -15.06 -11.19
CA VAL A 84 -1.16 -14.52 -11.52
C VAL A 84 -2.22 -15.28 -10.72
N SER A 85 -3.00 -14.56 -9.91
CA SER A 85 -4.08 -15.14 -9.11
C SER A 85 -5.32 -15.47 -9.97
N PRO A 86 -6.20 -16.38 -9.51
CA PRO A 86 -7.58 -16.40 -9.99
C PRO A 86 -8.32 -15.12 -9.55
N ILE A 87 -9.60 -15.03 -9.93
CA ILE A 87 -10.50 -14.03 -9.35
C ILE A 87 -10.65 -14.31 -7.85
N CYS A 88 -10.13 -13.39 -7.05
CA CYS A 88 -10.07 -13.43 -5.61
C CYS A 88 -11.22 -12.63 -4.97
N ARG A 89 -11.53 -13.01 -3.74
CA ARG A 89 -12.37 -12.28 -2.78
C ARG A 89 -11.49 -11.75 -1.65
N TYR A 90 -12.04 -10.93 -0.76
CA TYR A 90 -11.27 -10.27 0.29
C TYR A 90 -10.56 -11.26 1.22
N GLU A 91 -11.19 -12.38 1.54
CA GLU A 91 -10.65 -13.48 2.34
C GLU A 91 -9.42 -14.15 1.69
N ASP A 92 -9.28 -14.10 0.37
CA ASP A 92 -8.13 -14.67 -0.33
C ASP A 92 -6.83 -13.88 -0.11
N ILE A 93 -6.90 -12.69 0.50
CA ILE A 93 -5.71 -11.93 0.91
C ILE A 93 -4.81 -12.78 1.81
N GLU A 94 -5.38 -13.58 2.72
CA GLU A 94 -4.58 -14.44 3.61
C GLU A 94 -3.83 -15.52 2.83
N THR A 95 -4.50 -16.15 1.87
CA THR A 95 -3.88 -17.11 0.93
C THR A 95 -2.74 -16.48 0.15
N ILE A 96 -2.93 -15.27 -0.39
CA ILE A 96 -1.88 -14.52 -1.10
C ILE A 96 -0.68 -14.27 -0.17
N GLN A 97 -0.94 -13.87 1.07
CA GLN A 97 0.12 -13.63 2.05
C GLN A 97 0.92 -14.91 2.35
N GLU A 98 0.27 -16.06 2.52
CA GLU A 98 0.94 -17.34 2.75
C GLU A 98 1.77 -17.79 1.54
N ILE A 99 1.23 -17.68 0.33
CA ILE A 99 1.98 -18.00 -0.91
C ILE A 99 3.24 -17.13 -1.00
N VAL A 100 3.13 -15.82 -0.78
CA VAL A 100 4.26 -14.90 -0.84
C VAL A 100 5.33 -15.25 0.22
N ARG A 101 4.92 -15.60 1.45
CA ARG A 101 5.86 -16.05 2.49
C ARG A 101 6.58 -17.33 2.09
N LYS A 102 5.86 -18.30 1.52
CA LYS A 102 6.43 -19.58 1.07
C LYS A 102 7.38 -19.40 -0.12
N LEU A 103 7.01 -18.59 -1.11
CA LEU A 103 7.89 -18.24 -2.23
C LEU A 103 9.17 -17.56 -1.75
N ARG A 104 9.04 -16.60 -0.81
CA ARG A 104 10.20 -15.93 -0.20
C ARG A 104 11.10 -16.92 0.54
N ALA A 105 10.53 -17.82 1.33
CA ALA A 105 11.26 -18.85 2.06
C ALA A 105 11.98 -19.82 1.11
N ALA A 106 11.37 -20.13 -0.04
CA ALA A 106 11.95 -20.99 -1.06
C ALA A 106 13.08 -20.31 -1.86
N GLY A 107 13.25 -18.99 -1.73
CA GLY A 107 14.37 -18.25 -2.33
C GLY A 107 13.98 -17.05 -3.17
N ALA A 108 12.69 -16.85 -3.45
CA ALA A 108 12.21 -15.76 -4.28
C ALA A 108 12.66 -14.38 -3.75
N ILE A 109 12.98 -13.49 -4.69
CA ILE A 109 13.33 -12.09 -4.44
C ILE A 109 12.55 -11.20 -5.41
N ALA A 110 12.44 -9.92 -5.06
CA ALA A 110 11.97 -8.88 -5.95
C ALA A 110 13.08 -7.84 -6.08
N ASN A 111 13.46 -7.54 -7.31
CA ASN A 111 14.43 -6.49 -7.63
C ASN A 111 13.73 -5.28 -8.27
N ALA A 112 14.51 -4.30 -8.72
CA ALA A 112 13.97 -3.02 -9.22
C ALA A 112 13.14 -3.14 -10.51
N SER A 113 13.29 -4.23 -11.27
CA SER A 113 12.43 -4.49 -12.45
C SER A 113 11.07 -5.10 -12.09
N CYS A 114 10.93 -5.70 -10.91
CA CYS A 114 9.69 -6.35 -10.51
C CYS A 114 8.61 -5.32 -10.11
N GLY A 115 7.37 -5.58 -10.53
CA GLY A 115 6.15 -4.87 -10.18
C GLY A 115 5.10 -5.75 -9.51
N ILE A 116 4.05 -5.09 -9.02
CA ILE A 116 2.80 -5.74 -8.59
C ILE A 116 1.64 -4.99 -9.24
N HIS A 117 0.71 -5.72 -9.85
CA HIS A 117 -0.51 -5.16 -10.42
C HIS A 117 -1.72 -5.70 -9.69
N VAL A 118 -2.64 -4.82 -9.29
CA VAL A 118 -3.92 -5.20 -8.69
C VAL A 118 -5.04 -4.85 -9.67
N HIS A 119 -5.82 -5.84 -10.05
CA HIS A 119 -6.98 -5.71 -10.92
C HIS A 119 -8.24 -5.74 -10.09
N VAL A 120 -9.01 -4.65 -10.05
CA VAL A 120 -10.32 -4.61 -9.36
C VAL A 120 -11.43 -4.78 -10.39
N ASP A 121 -12.42 -5.63 -10.10
CA ASP A 121 -13.58 -5.85 -10.96
C ASP A 121 -14.27 -4.53 -11.34
N ALA A 122 -14.39 -4.27 -12.65
CA ALA A 122 -14.99 -3.05 -13.16
C ALA A 122 -16.50 -3.16 -13.38
N SER A 123 -17.10 -4.35 -13.28
CA SER A 123 -18.53 -4.54 -13.54
C SER A 123 -19.46 -3.65 -12.68
N PRO A 124 -19.13 -3.30 -11.42
CA PRO A 124 -19.93 -2.39 -10.61
C PRO A 124 -19.77 -0.91 -11.00
N HIS A 125 -18.78 -0.58 -11.85
CA HIS A 125 -18.46 0.79 -12.23
C HIS A 125 -19.23 1.24 -13.47
N ASN A 126 -19.58 2.52 -13.49
CA ASN A 126 -20.14 3.21 -14.66
C ASN A 126 -19.25 4.40 -15.04
N ALA A 127 -19.63 5.15 -16.07
CA ALA A 127 -18.83 6.29 -16.53
C ALA A 127 -18.57 7.35 -15.45
N ASN A 128 -19.52 7.57 -14.53
CA ASN A 128 -19.36 8.52 -13.44
C ASN A 128 -18.38 8.00 -12.39
N THR A 129 -18.46 6.73 -12.02
CA THR A 129 -17.55 6.15 -11.01
C THR A 129 -16.14 5.95 -11.57
N LEU A 130 -15.98 5.67 -12.86
CA LEU A 130 -14.67 5.71 -13.54
C LEU A 130 -14.08 7.13 -13.58
N ARG A 131 -14.91 8.16 -13.74
CA ARG A 131 -14.46 9.54 -13.57
C ARG A 131 -14.05 9.83 -12.13
N ASN A 132 -14.82 9.35 -11.16
CA ASN A 132 -14.51 9.55 -9.74
C ASN A 132 -13.19 8.90 -9.36
N ILE A 133 -12.94 7.64 -9.73
CA ILE A 133 -11.70 6.94 -9.37
C ILE A 133 -10.47 7.61 -10.01
N THR A 134 -10.61 8.07 -11.26
CA THR A 134 -9.59 8.89 -11.94
C THR A 134 -9.30 10.17 -11.16
N ASN A 135 -10.34 10.90 -10.74
CA ASN A 135 -10.18 12.13 -9.97
C ASN A 135 -9.56 11.89 -8.59
N ILE A 136 -9.98 10.83 -7.89
CA ILE A 136 -9.43 10.43 -6.59
C ILE A 136 -7.93 10.17 -6.73
N MET A 137 -7.54 9.35 -7.71
CA MET A 137 -6.15 9.04 -8.01
C MET A 137 -5.37 10.32 -8.33
N ALA A 138 -5.83 11.14 -9.28
CA ALA A 138 -5.16 12.40 -9.65
C ALA A 138 -4.98 13.35 -8.45
N SER A 139 -5.96 13.40 -7.54
CA SER A 139 -5.88 14.28 -6.36
C SER A 139 -4.85 13.85 -5.32
N LYS A 140 -4.43 12.57 -5.32
CA LYS A 140 -3.57 11.97 -4.30
C LYS A 140 -2.29 11.33 -4.85
N GLU A 141 -2.12 11.26 -6.16
CA GLU A 141 -1.01 10.54 -6.80
C GLU A 141 0.36 10.98 -6.28
N ASP A 142 0.60 12.26 -6.00
CA ASP A 142 1.90 12.71 -5.49
C ASP A 142 2.21 12.10 -4.10
N LEU A 143 1.21 12.05 -3.21
CA LEU A 143 1.34 11.39 -1.90
C LEU A 143 1.44 9.87 -2.04
N ILE A 144 0.69 9.26 -2.97
CA ILE A 144 0.72 7.81 -3.19
C ILE A 144 2.09 7.38 -3.73
N TYR A 145 2.65 8.10 -4.71
CA TYR A 145 3.96 7.78 -5.29
C TYR A 145 5.07 7.92 -4.25
N LYS A 146 5.02 8.95 -3.40
CA LYS A 146 5.95 9.11 -2.29
C LYS A 146 5.81 8.01 -1.24
N ALA A 147 4.58 7.68 -0.84
CA ALA A 147 4.30 6.60 0.11
C ALA A 147 4.81 5.24 -0.38
N LEU A 148 4.72 4.97 -1.68
CA LEU A 148 5.16 3.72 -2.30
C LEU A 148 6.64 3.72 -2.70
N GLN A 149 7.34 4.86 -2.61
CA GLN A 149 8.72 5.03 -3.06
C GLN A 149 8.89 4.61 -4.53
N VAL A 150 7.96 5.03 -5.40
CA VAL A 150 8.05 4.73 -6.84
C VAL A 150 9.24 5.48 -7.44
N SER A 151 10.14 4.76 -8.11
CA SER A 151 11.30 5.39 -8.74
C SER A 151 10.89 6.25 -9.95
N VAL A 152 11.61 7.34 -10.19
CA VAL A 152 11.37 8.24 -11.32
C VAL A 152 11.42 7.48 -12.66
N ALA A 153 12.30 6.48 -12.78
CA ALA A 153 12.39 5.64 -13.98
C ALA A 153 11.11 4.82 -14.20
N ARG A 154 10.55 4.20 -13.15
CA ARG A 154 9.29 3.45 -13.24
C ARG A 154 8.10 4.36 -13.48
N GLU A 155 8.03 5.52 -12.82
CA GLU A 155 7.01 6.54 -13.06
C GLU A 155 6.99 6.95 -14.53
N ARG A 156 8.14 7.24 -15.13
CA ARG A 156 8.20 7.72 -16.52
C ARG A 156 7.87 6.66 -17.58
N ARG A 157 8.10 5.38 -17.29
CA ARG A 157 8.03 4.30 -18.28
C ARG A 157 6.82 3.39 -18.11
N TYR A 158 6.54 2.94 -16.89
CA TYR A 158 5.65 1.79 -16.64
C TYR A 158 4.37 2.19 -15.89
N CYS A 159 4.43 3.20 -15.03
CA CYS A 159 3.30 3.65 -14.23
C CYS A 159 3.26 5.18 -14.18
N LYS A 160 2.98 5.82 -15.31
CA LYS A 160 2.85 7.27 -15.39
C LYS A 160 1.70 7.76 -14.51
N LYS A 161 1.82 8.97 -13.99
CA LYS A 161 0.70 9.66 -13.34
C LYS A 161 -0.50 9.78 -14.27
N VAL A 162 -1.65 10.15 -13.72
CA VAL A 162 -2.84 10.37 -14.54
C VAL A 162 -2.53 11.45 -15.56
N GLU A 163 -2.76 11.14 -16.84
CA GLU A 163 -2.46 12.06 -17.93
C GLU A 163 -3.39 13.27 -17.85
N GLN A 164 -2.83 14.48 -17.98
CA GLN A 164 -3.56 15.72 -17.71
C GLN A 164 -4.60 16.01 -18.78
N SER A 165 -4.29 15.79 -20.07
CA SER A 165 -5.26 16.03 -21.15
C SER A 165 -6.47 15.11 -21.05
N PHE A 166 -6.26 13.83 -20.69
CA PHE A 166 -7.29 12.86 -20.38
C PHE A 166 -8.14 13.31 -19.18
N LEU A 167 -7.51 13.71 -18.07
CA LEU A 167 -8.20 14.16 -16.87
C LEU A 167 -9.04 15.42 -17.13
N GLU A 168 -8.50 16.36 -17.90
CA GLU A 168 -9.19 17.59 -18.31
C GLU A 168 -10.40 17.27 -19.17
N GLU A 169 -10.22 16.45 -20.20
CA GLU A 169 -11.27 16.08 -21.14
C GLU A 169 -12.38 15.26 -20.46
N LEU A 170 -12.03 14.31 -19.61
CA LEU A 170 -12.96 13.47 -18.86
C LEU A 170 -13.90 14.32 -17.98
N ASN A 171 -13.36 15.37 -17.35
CA ASN A 171 -14.11 16.28 -16.48
C ASN A 171 -14.83 17.40 -17.24
N ARG A 172 -14.35 17.77 -18.44
CA ARG A 172 -15.06 18.68 -19.34
C ARG A 172 -16.29 18.02 -19.96
N LYS A 173 -16.10 16.83 -20.56
CA LYS A 173 -17.17 16.09 -21.25
C LYS A 173 -18.16 15.40 -20.30
N LYS A 174 -17.71 15.00 -19.10
CA LYS A 174 -18.54 14.30 -18.08
C LYS A 174 -19.32 13.13 -18.69
N PRO A 175 -18.63 12.12 -19.25
CA PRO A 175 -19.26 11.04 -19.99
C PRO A 175 -20.31 10.29 -19.17
N LYS A 176 -21.31 9.75 -19.87
CA LYS A 176 -22.45 9.01 -19.32
C LYS A 176 -22.37 7.51 -19.61
N THR A 177 -21.59 7.10 -20.61
CA THR A 177 -21.41 5.69 -21.00
C THR A 177 -19.95 5.29 -20.94
N LEU A 178 -19.68 3.99 -20.75
CA LEU A 178 -18.32 3.44 -20.77
C LEU A 178 -17.65 3.66 -22.13
N GLU A 179 -18.43 3.61 -23.22
CA GLU A 179 -17.98 3.89 -24.57
C GLU A 179 -17.45 5.33 -24.71
N GLN A 180 -18.11 6.32 -24.08
CA GLN A 180 -17.60 7.68 -24.07
C GLN A 180 -16.31 7.82 -23.24
N VAL A 181 -16.16 7.07 -22.13
CA VAL A 181 -14.90 7.03 -21.37
C VAL A 181 -13.79 6.42 -22.22
N SER A 182 -14.07 5.31 -22.92
CA SER A 182 -13.14 4.65 -23.85
C SER A 182 -12.61 5.61 -24.90
N ARG A 183 -13.49 6.34 -25.59
CA ARG A 183 -13.10 7.33 -26.60
C ARG A 183 -12.18 8.43 -26.05
N ILE A 184 -12.44 8.89 -24.82
CA ILE A 184 -11.58 9.88 -24.16
C ILE A 184 -10.24 9.26 -23.76
N TRP A 185 -10.24 8.00 -23.29
CA TRP A 185 -9.02 7.27 -22.91
C TRP A 185 -8.06 7.04 -24.07
N TYR A 186 -8.59 6.63 -25.23
CA TYR A 186 -7.77 6.33 -26.40
C TYR A 186 -7.39 7.58 -27.21
N ASN A 187 -8.18 8.66 -27.12
CA ASN A 187 -7.96 9.91 -27.85
C ASN A 187 -7.54 9.69 -29.33
N GLY A 188 -8.25 8.79 -30.03
CA GLY A 188 -7.85 8.30 -31.35
C GLY A 188 -8.40 6.91 -31.65
N ASN A 189 -7.55 6.06 -32.24
CA ASN A 189 -7.91 4.70 -32.63
C ASN A 189 -8.23 3.84 -31.40
N ASP A 190 -9.29 3.05 -31.52
CA ASP A 190 -9.78 2.17 -30.46
C ASP A 190 -8.87 0.96 -30.28
N GLY A 191 -8.05 1.01 -29.23
CA GLY A 191 -7.11 -0.06 -28.90
C GLY A 191 -7.68 -1.15 -27.98
N ARG A 192 -9.00 -1.26 -27.76
CA ARG A 192 -9.56 -2.16 -26.72
C ARG A 192 -9.23 -3.64 -26.88
N HIS A 193 -8.92 -4.09 -28.10
CA HIS A 193 -8.56 -5.47 -28.39
C HIS A 193 -7.05 -5.73 -28.37
N GLU A 194 -6.23 -4.68 -28.26
CA GLU A 194 -4.78 -4.81 -28.30
C GLU A 194 -4.24 -5.20 -26.94
N HIS A 195 -3.56 -6.35 -26.85
CA HIS A 195 -2.84 -6.68 -25.63
C HIS A 195 -1.83 -5.57 -25.31
N TYR A 196 -0.87 -5.26 -26.17
CA TYR A 196 0.14 -4.24 -25.90
C TYR A 196 -0.21 -2.85 -26.46
N HIS A 197 -1.20 -2.16 -25.86
CA HIS A 197 -1.51 -0.77 -26.21
C HIS A 197 -0.68 0.24 -25.39
N ASN A 198 -0.26 1.35 -26.00
CA ASN A 198 0.59 2.36 -25.35
C ASN A 198 -0.09 3.11 -24.19
N SER A 199 -1.43 3.21 -24.20
CA SER A 199 -2.19 3.84 -23.10
C SER A 199 -2.20 3.02 -21.81
N ARG A 200 -1.59 1.83 -21.77
CA ARG A 200 -1.57 0.97 -20.58
C ARG A 200 -0.65 1.43 -19.46
N TYR A 201 0.34 2.28 -19.75
CA TYR A 201 1.46 2.58 -18.85
C TYR A 201 1.17 3.74 -17.89
N HIS A 202 0.04 3.66 -17.18
CA HIS A 202 -0.37 4.62 -16.15
C HIS A 202 -0.61 3.89 -14.82
N CYS A 203 -0.41 4.58 -13.68
CA CYS A 203 -0.66 4.02 -12.35
C CYS A 203 -2.08 3.49 -12.18
N LEU A 204 -3.06 4.19 -12.76
CA LEU A 204 -4.44 3.76 -12.92
C LEU A 204 -4.66 3.52 -14.41
N ASN A 205 -4.67 2.25 -14.83
CA ASN A 205 -4.85 1.86 -16.22
C ASN A 205 -6.30 1.50 -16.51
N LEU A 206 -7.00 2.35 -17.26
CA LEU A 206 -8.37 2.10 -17.70
C LEU A 206 -8.47 1.30 -19.01
N HIS A 207 -7.38 1.09 -19.75
CA HIS A 207 -7.39 0.16 -20.88
C HIS A 207 -7.86 -1.23 -20.45
N SER A 208 -7.44 -1.65 -19.24
CA SER A 208 -7.84 -2.93 -18.65
C SER A 208 -9.36 -3.04 -18.44
N VAL A 209 -10.09 -1.92 -18.30
CA VAL A 209 -11.55 -1.93 -18.17
C VAL A 209 -12.19 -2.41 -19.47
N PHE A 210 -11.71 -1.87 -20.60
CA PHE A 210 -12.27 -2.15 -21.92
C PHE A 210 -11.81 -3.50 -22.48
N GLN A 211 -10.60 -3.93 -22.10
CA GLN A 211 -10.01 -5.18 -22.56
C GLN A 211 -10.38 -6.39 -21.68
N LYS A 212 -10.22 -6.24 -20.36
CA LYS A 212 -10.30 -7.35 -19.38
C LYS A 212 -11.49 -7.23 -18.43
N GLY A 213 -12.22 -6.12 -18.43
CA GLY A 213 -13.30 -5.86 -17.48
C GLY A 213 -12.81 -5.51 -16.07
N THR A 214 -11.58 -4.99 -15.93
CA THR A 214 -11.00 -4.66 -14.60
C THR A 214 -10.32 -3.29 -14.61
N ILE A 215 -10.34 -2.59 -13.49
CA ILE A 215 -9.51 -1.40 -13.26
C ILE A 215 -8.15 -1.88 -12.74
N GLU A 216 -7.08 -1.59 -13.47
CA GLU A 216 -5.73 -2.06 -13.12
C GLU A 216 -4.92 -0.96 -12.43
N PHE A 217 -4.37 -1.28 -11.26
CA PHE A 217 -3.45 -0.44 -10.50
C PHE A 217 -2.02 -0.96 -10.68
N ARG A 218 -1.15 -0.19 -11.33
CA ARG A 218 0.19 -0.63 -11.79
C ARG A 218 1.39 0.03 -11.10
N LEU A 219 1.14 0.75 -10.01
CA LEU A 219 2.13 1.63 -9.38
C LEU A 219 2.99 0.97 -8.28
N PHE A 220 2.71 -0.27 -7.91
CA PHE A 220 3.37 -0.91 -6.77
C PHE A 220 4.75 -1.43 -7.16
N ASN A 221 5.72 -1.26 -6.26
CA ASN A 221 7.05 -1.86 -6.37
C ASN A 221 6.98 -3.36 -6.03
N GLY A 222 7.77 -4.18 -6.73
CA GLY A 222 7.94 -5.58 -6.41
C GLY A 222 8.43 -5.77 -4.97
N THR A 223 7.84 -6.74 -4.27
CA THR A 223 8.25 -7.07 -2.89
C THR A 223 7.84 -8.50 -2.54
N THR A 224 8.60 -9.13 -1.66
CA THR A 224 8.23 -10.40 -1.03
C THR A 224 7.71 -10.20 0.41
N HIS A 225 7.31 -8.98 0.76
CA HIS A 225 6.73 -8.65 2.07
C HIS A 225 5.20 -8.75 2.05
N ALA A 226 4.67 -9.86 2.57
CA ALA A 226 3.24 -10.14 2.59
C ALA A 226 2.37 -9.02 3.20
N GLY A 227 2.86 -8.29 4.21
CA GLY A 227 2.14 -7.14 4.78
C GLY A 227 2.01 -5.94 3.84
N LYS A 228 3.00 -5.71 2.96
CA LYS A 228 2.96 -4.63 1.97
C LYS A 228 1.98 -4.97 0.85
N ILE A 229 1.99 -6.22 0.38
CA ILE A 229 1.05 -6.72 -0.63
C ILE A 229 -0.39 -6.62 -0.14
N LYS A 230 -0.67 -7.02 1.10
CA LYS A 230 -1.98 -6.80 1.74
C LYS A 230 -2.37 -5.32 1.74
N ALA A 231 -1.45 -4.43 2.10
CA ALA A 231 -1.70 -2.98 2.09
C ALA A 231 -2.05 -2.45 0.69
N TYR A 232 -1.39 -2.96 -0.35
CA TYR A 232 -1.65 -2.58 -1.75
C TYR A 232 -3.04 -3.00 -2.20
N ILE A 233 -3.42 -4.26 -1.95
CA ILE A 233 -4.77 -4.76 -2.26
C ILE A 233 -5.83 -3.93 -1.52
N GLN A 234 -5.67 -3.74 -0.20
CA GLN A 234 -6.62 -2.95 0.60
C GLN A 234 -6.74 -1.51 0.11
N LEU A 235 -5.64 -0.87 -0.30
CA LEU A 235 -5.67 0.48 -0.86
C LEU A 235 -6.48 0.54 -2.16
N CYS A 236 -6.25 -0.40 -3.09
CA CYS A 236 -6.97 -0.47 -4.37
C CYS A 236 -8.47 -0.67 -4.16
N LEU A 237 -8.84 -1.62 -3.30
CA LEU A 237 -10.25 -1.88 -2.97
C LEU A 237 -10.90 -0.66 -2.31
N ALA A 238 -10.21 0.02 -1.41
CA ALA A 238 -10.74 1.20 -0.74
C ALA A 238 -10.93 2.40 -1.68
N ILE A 239 -9.98 2.65 -2.58
CA ILE A 239 -10.08 3.70 -3.61
C ILE A 239 -11.25 3.41 -4.57
N SER A 240 -11.38 2.15 -5.02
CA SER A 240 -12.50 1.73 -5.86
C SER A 240 -13.84 1.90 -5.14
N HIS A 241 -13.93 1.48 -3.88
CA HIS A 241 -15.11 1.66 -3.04
C HIS A 241 -15.50 3.13 -2.86
N GLN A 242 -14.52 4.01 -2.60
CA GLN A 242 -14.77 5.45 -2.52
C GLN A 242 -15.34 6.01 -3.83
N ALA A 243 -14.83 5.56 -4.98
CA ALA A 243 -15.31 6.02 -6.28
C ALA A 243 -16.76 5.62 -6.57
N LEU A 244 -17.17 4.43 -6.10
CA LEU A 244 -18.52 3.89 -6.24
C LEU A 244 -19.54 4.58 -5.33
N THR A 245 -19.13 4.92 -4.12
CA THR A 245 -20.02 5.49 -3.08
C THR A 245 -20.18 7.01 -3.20
N GLN A 246 -19.20 7.71 -3.76
CA GLN A 246 -19.25 9.17 -3.88
C GLN A 246 -20.01 9.63 -5.12
N ARG A 247 -20.83 10.69 -4.95
CA ARG A 247 -21.50 11.36 -6.09
C ARG A 247 -20.49 11.98 -7.06
N CYS A 248 -19.46 12.61 -6.52
CA CYS A 248 -18.36 13.22 -7.27
C CYS A 248 -17.07 13.19 -6.45
N ALA A 249 -15.93 13.25 -7.14
CA ALA A 249 -14.62 13.42 -6.54
C ALA A 249 -13.87 14.62 -7.12
N SER A 250 -13.12 15.33 -6.27
CA SER A 250 -12.23 16.42 -6.69
C SER A 250 -10.99 15.86 -7.37
N ARG A 251 -10.58 16.49 -8.48
CA ARG A 251 -9.31 16.21 -9.17
C ARG A 251 -8.14 17.08 -8.69
N ILE A 252 -8.41 18.06 -7.83
CA ILE A 252 -7.40 19.04 -7.39
C ILE A 252 -6.34 18.32 -6.57
N LYS A 253 -5.08 18.49 -6.97
CA LYS A 253 -3.93 17.91 -6.28
C LYS A 253 -3.87 18.36 -4.83
N THR A 254 -3.64 17.41 -3.94
CA THR A 254 -3.55 17.67 -2.51
C THR A 254 -2.21 18.29 -2.19
N GLN A 255 -2.22 19.54 -1.76
CA GLN A 255 -1.06 20.20 -1.15
C GLN A 255 -1.17 20.06 0.37
N SER A 256 -0.06 19.72 1.02
CA SER A 256 -0.03 19.52 2.47
C SER A 256 1.30 19.98 3.05
N THR A 257 1.23 20.68 4.18
CA THR A 257 2.40 21.01 5.01
C THR A 257 2.79 19.86 5.95
N ASN A 258 1.87 18.90 6.17
CA ASN A 258 2.14 17.64 6.87
C ASN A 258 1.50 16.49 6.07
N GLU A 259 2.31 15.83 5.25
CA GLU A 259 1.85 14.77 4.35
C GLU A 259 1.36 13.55 5.12
N LYS A 260 2.06 13.12 6.17
CA LYS A 260 1.73 11.93 6.96
C LYS A 260 0.38 12.09 7.66
N TYR A 261 0.09 13.25 8.25
CA TYR A 261 -1.24 13.54 8.80
C TYR A 261 -2.33 13.53 7.72
N THR A 262 -2.11 14.26 6.62
CA THR A 262 -3.09 14.39 5.54
C THR A 262 -3.40 13.05 4.88
N PHE A 263 -2.38 12.22 4.64
CA PHE A 263 -2.58 10.90 4.07
C PHE A 263 -3.26 9.97 5.05
N ARG A 264 -2.89 9.98 6.34
CA ARG A 264 -3.58 9.19 7.38
C ARG A 264 -5.06 9.52 7.43
N THR A 265 -5.42 10.80 7.50
CA THR A 265 -6.83 11.21 7.54
C THR A 265 -7.59 10.81 6.28
N TRP A 266 -6.92 10.77 5.12
CA TRP A 266 -7.51 10.21 3.91
C TRP A 266 -7.70 8.68 3.99
N LEU A 267 -6.72 7.92 4.49
CA LEU A 267 -6.85 6.47 4.71
C LEU A 267 -8.02 6.13 5.66
N LEU A 268 -8.21 6.93 6.72
CA LEU A 268 -9.34 6.75 7.62
C LEU A 268 -10.68 7.03 6.91
N ARG A 269 -10.76 8.09 6.09
CA ARG A 269 -11.96 8.38 5.27
C ARG A 269 -12.23 7.34 4.19
N LEU A 270 -11.21 6.62 3.73
CA LEU A 270 -11.35 5.47 2.83
C LEU A 270 -11.92 4.22 3.54
N GLY A 271 -12.03 4.24 4.87
CA GLY A 271 -12.52 3.11 5.67
C GLY A 271 -11.42 2.18 6.19
N LEU A 272 -10.13 2.53 6.04
CA LEU A 272 -9.01 1.76 6.60
C LEU A 272 -8.87 2.03 8.11
N ILE A 273 -9.88 1.66 8.90
CA ILE A 273 -10.01 1.93 10.35
C ILE A 273 -9.96 0.61 11.13
N GLY A 274 -9.40 0.63 12.36
CA GLY A 274 -9.32 -0.55 13.22
C GLY A 274 -8.06 -1.39 12.98
N ASP A 275 -7.96 -2.51 13.70
CA ASP A 275 -6.75 -3.35 13.76
C ASP A 275 -6.43 -4.06 12.46
N GLU A 276 -7.46 -4.48 11.72
CA GLU A 276 -7.34 -5.13 10.41
C GLU A 276 -6.50 -4.33 9.41
N PHE A 277 -6.58 -2.99 9.47
CA PHE A 277 -5.88 -2.07 8.57
C PHE A 277 -4.68 -1.41 9.24
N LYS A 278 -4.29 -1.81 10.45
CA LYS A 278 -3.12 -1.27 11.15
C LYS A 278 -1.84 -1.44 10.32
N THR A 279 -1.64 -2.62 9.76
CA THR A 279 -0.49 -2.92 8.87
C THR A 279 -0.53 -2.09 7.59
N ALA A 280 -1.71 -1.88 6.99
CA ALA A 280 -1.82 -1.04 5.80
C ALA A 280 -1.47 0.42 6.10
N ARG A 281 -2.03 0.99 7.17
CA ARG A 281 -1.68 2.34 7.61
C ARG A 281 -0.19 2.47 7.93
N LEU A 282 0.41 1.47 8.58
CA LEU A 282 1.84 1.47 8.87
C LEU A 282 2.67 1.64 7.59
N HIS A 283 2.50 0.74 6.61
CA HIS A 283 3.30 0.74 5.38
C HIS A 283 3.00 1.95 4.48
N LEU A 284 1.74 2.38 4.39
CA LEU A 284 1.34 3.51 3.54
C LEU A 284 1.72 4.88 4.10
N LEU A 285 2.07 4.96 5.40
CA LEU A 285 2.49 6.21 6.04
C LEU A 285 4.01 6.28 6.26
N GLU A 286 4.71 5.15 6.19
CA GLU A 286 6.12 5.00 6.57
C GLU A 286 7.02 6.10 5.98
N HIS A 287 6.87 6.37 4.69
CA HIS A 287 7.76 7.25 3.92
C HIS A 287 7.22 8.69 3.70
N LEU A 288 6.17 9.08 4.41
CA LEU A 288 5.60 10.44 4.32
C LEU A 288 6.15 11.35 5.41
N ASP A 289 6.30 12.64 5.08
CA ASP A 289 6.88 13.62 6.00
C ASP A 289 5.87 14.13 7.03
N GLY A 290 6.38 14.57 8.18
CA GLY A 290 5.60 15.15 9.27
C GLY A 290 5.12 14.14 10.31
N CYS A 291 4.15 14.56 11.13
CA CYS A 291 3.65 13.77 12.26
C CYS A 291 2.23 13.23 12.01
N ILE A 292 1.83 12.22 12.80
CA ILE A 292 0.53 11.54 12.66
C ILE A 292 -0.63 12.28 13.34
N ALA A 293 -0.33 13.08 14.37
CA ALA A 293 -1.32 13.60 15.31
C ALA A 293 -1.88 14.98 14.92
N TRP A 294 -1.06 15.84 14.31
CA TRP A 294 -1.39 17.26 14.10
C TRP A 294 -1.31 17.65 12.64
N LYS A 295 -2.27 18.45 12.17
CA LYS A 295 -2.27 18.97 10.80
C LYS A 295 -1.16 20.00 10.59
N ASP A 296 -0.99 20.89 11.56
CA ASP A 296 0.02 21.94 11.55
C ASP A 296 1.19 21.52 12.44
N PRO A 297 2.43 21.44 11.90
CA PRO A 297 3.62 21.12 12.70
C PRO A 297 3.81 22.01 13.93
N GLN A 298 3.41 23.29 13.89
CA GLN A 298 3.52 24.20 15.03
C GLN A 298 2.62 23.79 16.22
N GLN A 299 1.55 23.03 15.96
CA GLN A 299 0.72 22.49 17.05
C GLN A 299 1.47 21.41 17.83
N ALA A 300 2.27 20.59 17.13
CA ALA A 300 3.09 19.56 17.75
C ALA A 300 4.20 20.17 18.63
N GLU A 301 4.84 21.23 18.13
CA GLU A 301 5.87 21.98 18.88
C GLU A 301 5.29 22.61 20.15
N ARG A 302 4.18 23.36 20.03
CA ARG A 302 3.49 23.96 21.19
C ARG A 302 3.07 22.91 22.22
N GLN A 303 2.62 21.73 21.80
CA GLN A 303 2.28 20.66 22.73
C GLN A 303 3.52 20.11 23.44
N LYS A 304 4.63 19.93 22.71
CA LYS A 304 5.90 19.46 23.27
C LYS A 304 6.45 20.44 24.31
N GLU A 305 6.37 21.74 24.05
CA GLU A 305 6.72 22.80 24.99
C GLU A 305 5.85 22.78 26.23
N ARG A 306 4.52 22.68 26.08
CA ARG A 306 3.58 22.57 27.21
C ARG A 306 3.87 21.36 28.10
N LEU A 307 4.17 20.20 27.50
CA LEU A 307 4.52 18.98 28.24
C LEU A 307 5.87 19.13 28.96
N LYS A 308 6.85 19.79 28.33
CA LYS A 308 8.16 20.09 28.95
C LYS A 308 7.99 21.02 30.16
N GLN A 309 7.25 22.12 30.00
CA GLN A 309 6.96 23.06 31.10
C GLN A 309 6.19 22.40 32.24
N LYS A 310 5.23 21.51 31.93
CA LYS A 310 4.50 20.75 32.94
C LYS A 310 5.43 19.83 33.72
N LYS A 311 6.30 19.09 33.04
CA LYS A 311 7.28 18.20 33.68
C LYS A 311 8.30 18.98 34.53
N GLU A 312 8.77 20.12 34.06
CA GLU A 312 9.68 21.00 34.81
C GLU A 312 8.99 21.55 36.07
N LYS A 313 7.72 21.95 35.99
CA LYS A 313 6.93 22.37 37.16
C LYS A 313 6.71 21.22 38.15
N GLU A 314 6.38 20.02 37.68
CA GLU A 314 6.23 18.84 38.54
C GLU A 314 7.55 18.46 39.22
N GLN A 315 8.67 18.57 38.52
CA GLN A 315 10.00 18.34 39.10
C GLN A 315 10.38 19.41 40.13
N ALA A 316 10.10 20.68 39.85
CA ALA A 316 10.35 21.77 40.80
C ALA A 316 9.48 21.64 42.05
N GLN A 317 8.20 21.26 41.90
CA GLN A 317 7.30 21.00 43.02
C GLN A 317 7.76 19.80 43.85
N ALA A 318 8.20 18.72 43.20
CA ALA A 318 8.73 17.55 43.91
C ALA A 318 10.03 17.86 44.65
N ALA A 319 10.92 18.68 44.07
CA ALA A 319 12.15 19.12 44.72
C ALA A 319 11.86 20.02 45.93
N ALA A 320 10.95 20.98 45.79
CA ALA A 320 10.53 21.86 46.89
C ALA A 320 9.89 21.07 48.05
N ALA A 321 9.03 20.08 47.75
CA ALA A 321 8.44 19.22 48.77
C ALA A 321 9.49 18.37 49.51
N LEU A 322 10.55 17.94 48.81
CA LEU A 322 11.67 17.22 49.43
C LEU A 322 12.52 18.13 50.32
N GLU A 323 12.73 19.38 49.91
CA GLU A 323 13.44 20.39 50.72
C GLU A 323 12.65 20.76 51.97
N GLU A 324 11.33 20.94 51.88
CA GLU A 324 10.45 21.16 53.03
C GLU A 324 10.49 19.97 54.00
N GLN A 325 10.38 18.73 53.50
CA GLN A 325 10.51 17.54 54.36
C GLN A 325 11.87 17.43 55.04
N ASN A 326 12.97 17.70 54.32
CA ASN A 326 14.30 17.68 54.92
C ASN A 326 14.46 18.78 55.99
N GLN A 327 13.84 19.96 55.81
CA GLN A 327 13.86 21.02 56.83
C GLN A 327 13.04 20.64 58.06
N GLU A 328 11.85 20.07 57.88
CA GLU A 328 11.02 19.57 58.99
C GLU A 328 11.72 18.44 59.77
N ASP A 329 12.38 17.51 59.08
CA ASP A 329 13.16 16.43 59.71
C ASP A 329 14.37 16.99 60.50
N ILE A 330 15.07 18.00 59.96
CA ILE A 330 16.18 18.67 60.67
C ILE A 330 15.66 19.37 61.94
N GLU A 331 14.58 20.15 61.84
CA GLU A 331 13.99 20.84 63.01
C GLU A 331 13.50 19.85 64.08
N GLN A 332 12.95 18.69 63.69
CA GLN A 332 12.55 17.64 64.64
C GLN A 332 13.76 16.98 65.32
N THR A 333 14.84 16.70 64.59
CA THR A 333 16.07 16.15 65.18
C THR A 333 16.76 17.13 66.14
N GLU A 334 16.78 18.44 65.81
CA GLU A 334 17.33 19.47 66.71
C GLU A 334 16.45 19.68 67.96
N ALA A 335 15.14 19.46 67.87
CA ALA A 335 14.23 19.51 69.01
C ALA A 335 14.35 18.29 69.95
N GLU A 336 14.69 17.11 69.44
CA GLU A 336 14.93 15.90 70.25
C GLU A 336 16.30 15.88 70.93
N GLU A 337 17.33 16.53 70.37
CA GLU A 337 18.67 16.62 70.99
C GLU A 337 18.80 17.65 72.12
N CYS A 338 17.73 18.38 72.47
CA CYS A 338 17.72 19.35 73.57
C CYS A 338 16.86 18.88 74.75
N PRO A 339 17.26 17.87 75.55
CA PRO A 339 16.63 17.60 76.83
C PRO A 339 17.05 18.72 77.79
N GLY A 340 16.12 19.65 78.03
CA GLY A 340 16.24 20.66 79.06
C GLY A 340 16.60 20.00 80.39
N LEU A 341 17.82 20.27 80.87
CA LEU A 341 18.22 20.06 82.26
C LEU A 341 17.37 20.99 83.14
N SER A 342 16.20 20.47 83.50
CA SER A 342 15.32 20.94 84.55
C SER A 342 16.07 20.94 85.88
N MET A 343 16.52 22.11 86.34
CA MET A 343 16.94 22.32 87.72
C MET A 343 15.73 22.18 88.65
N SER A 344 15.75 21.15 89.51
CA SER A 344 14.93 21.07 90.72
C SER A 344 15.82 21.24 91.95
N MET A 345 15.48 22.27 92.74
CA MET A 345 15.90 22.65 94.11
C MET A 345 17.22 22.15 94.70
#